data_AF-A0A3P8VWL1-F1
#
_entry.id   AF-A0A3P8VWL1-F1
#
_cell.length_a   1.000
_cell.length_b   1.000
_cell.length_c   1.000
_cell.angle_alpha   90.00
_cell.angle_beta   90.00
_cell.angle_gamma   90.00
#
_symmetry.space_group_name_H-M   'P 1'
#
loop_
_entity.id
_entity.type
_entity.pdbx_description
1 polymer ?
#
loop_
_entity_poly.entity_id
_entity_poly.type
_entity_poly.pdbx_seq_one_letter_code
_entity_poly.pdbx_strand_id
1 'polypeptide(L)'
;MSQLLDHQDCIERLQKDLVDLQGAVLDVFSRTGPVRVPSWKFPDKLSCHLDMVALLDEYDFVDGDGASNQHSRVVLLELVIDR
;
A
#
# COMPACT_ATOMS: atom_id res chain seq x y z
N MET A 1 8.80 -24.88 -8.56
CA MET A 1 7.62 -24.29 -7.88
C MET A 1 7.83 -22.78 -7.78
N SER A 2 7.58 -22.04 -8.86
CA SER A 2 7.63 -20.57 -8.88
C SER A 2 6.93 -20.06 -10.15
N GLN A 3 5.69 -20.50 -10.37
CA GLN A 3 4.74 -19.82 -11.27
C GLN A 3 3.94 -18.80 -10.43
N LEU A 4 4.63 -18.04 -9.59
CA LEU A 4 4.03 -17.27 -8.52
C LEU A 4 3.66 -15.88 -9.06
N LEU A 5 2.62 -15.86 -9.91
CA LEU A 5 2.01 -14.70 -10.56
C LEU A 5 2.99 -13.89 -11.44
N ASP A 6 2.47 -13.31 -12.53
CA ASP A 6 3.26 -12.30 -13.22
C ASP A 6 3.61 -11.18 -12.22
N HIS A 7 4.81 -10.61 -12.33
CA HIS A 7 5.27 -9.60 -11.37
C HIS A 7 4.33 -8.38 -11.35
N GLN A 8 3.72 -8.10 -12.51
CA GLN A 8 2.67 -7.11 -12.67
C GLN A 8 1.40 -7.48 -11.91
N ASP A 9 0.84 -8.69 -12.13
CA ASP A 9 -0.37 -9.18 -11.44
C ASP A 9 -0.26 -9.06 -9.91
N CYS A 10 0.94 -9.28 -9.36
CA CYS A 10 1.17 -9.17 -7.92
C CYS A 10 1.04 -7.71 -7.41
N ILE A 11 1.60 -6.74 -8.13
CA ILE A 11 1.55 -5.33 -7.76
C ILE A 11 0.11 -4.81 -7.88
N GLU A 12 -0.55 -5.10 -8.99
CA GLU A 12 -1.94 -4.67 -9.24
C GLU A 12 -2.90 -5.21 -8.16
N ARG A 13 -2.72 -6.46 -7.74
CA ARG A 13 -3.52 -7.06 -6.66
C ARG A 13 -3.25 -6.40 -5.31
N LEU A 14 -1.99 -6.14 -4.98
CA LEU A 14 -1.64 -5.44 -3.73
C LEU A 14 -2.22 -4.02 -3.70
N GLN A 15 -2.17 -3.29 -4.81
CA GLN A 15 -2.80 -1.97 -4.89
C GLN A 15 -4.31 -2.06 -4.66
N LYS A 16 -4.98 -3.05 -5.27
CA LYS A 16 -6.42 -3.28 -5.06
C LYS A 16 -6.73 -3.59 -3.59
N ASP A 17 -5.97 -4.49 -2.97
CA ASP A 17 -6.15 -4.86 -1.57
C ASP A 17 -5.96 -3.64 -0.65
N LEU A 18 -4.97 -2.78 -0.94
CA LEU A 18 -4.75 -1.53 -0.21
C LEU A 18 -5.89 -0.52 -0.38
N VAL A 19 -6.46 -0.40 -1.58
CA VAL A 19 -7.64 0.46 -1.82
C VAL A 19 -8.83 -0.02 -1.00
N ASP A 20 -9.08 -1.34 -1.00
CA ASP A 20 -10.18 -1.94 -0.24
C ASP A 20 -9.98 -1.76 1.28
N LEU A 21 -8.77 -2.00 1.79
CA LEU A 21 -8.41 -1.78 3.20
C LEU A 21 -8.54 -0.30 3.60
N GLN A 22 -8.02 0.61 2.78
CA GLN A 22 -8.14 2.05 3.05
C GLN A 22 -9.62 2.47 3.08
N GLY A 23 -10.46 1.92 2.20
CA GLY A 23 -11.91 2.12 2.24
C GLY A 23 -12.54 1.67 3.57
N ALA A 24 -12.16 0.48 4.06
CA ALA A 24 -12.64 -0.03 5.35
C ALA A 24 -12.17 0.84 6.53
N VAL A 25 -10.90 1.27 6.54
CA VAL A 25 -10.37 2.18 7.56
C VAL A 25 -11.13 3.52 7.57
N LEU A 26 -11.42 4.07 6.38
CA LEU A 26 -12.19 5.32 6.26
C LEU A 26 -13.64 5.17 6.73
N ASP A 27 -14.29 4.02 6.49
CA ASP A 27 -15.64 3.74 7.03
C ASP A 27 -15.62 3.74 8.57
N VAL A 28 -14.62 3.11 9.19
CA VAL A 28 -14.46 3.13 10.66
C VAL A 28 -14.21 4.55 11.16
N PHE A 29 -13.27 5.27 10.53
CA PHE A 29 -12.94 6.65 10.91
C PHE A 29 -14.12 7.61 10.77
N SER A 30 -15.03 7.37 9.84
CA SER A 30 -16.25 8.19 9.70
C SER A 30 -17.13 8.17 10.96
N ARG A 31 -17.02 7.11 11.78
CA ARG A 31 -17.83 6.89 12.99
C ARG A 31 -17.06 7.18 14.28
N THR A 32 -15.77 6.89 14.30
CA THR A 32 -14.92 7.00 15.50
C THR A 32 -13.99 8.21 15.49
N GLY A 33 -13.80 8.84 14.33
CA GLY A 33 -12.67 9.72 14.07
C GLY A 33 -11.38 8.96 13.78
N PRO A 34 -10.33 9.64 13.25
CA PRO A 34 -9.07 9.02 12.86
C PRO A 34 -8.19 8.65 14.05
N VAL A 35 -7.49 7.52 13.94
CA VAL A 35 -6.49 7.07 14.93
C VAL A 35 -5.13 7.71 14.61
N ARG A 36 -4.61 8.52 15.53
CA ARG A 36 -3.34 9.24 15.37
C ARG A 36 -2.16 8.45 15.93
N VAL A 37 -1.82 7.36 15.26
CA VAL A 37 -0.61 6.58 15.54
C VAL A 37 0.45 6.85 14.47
N PRO A 38 1.75 6.78 14.82
CA PRO A 38 2.82 6.79 13.82
C PRO A 38 2.60 5.69 12.79
N SER A 39 2.93 5.97 11.53
CA SER A 39 2.98 4.94 10.50
C SER A 39 4.13 3.98 10.82
N TRP A 40 3.86 2.68 10.70
CA TRP A 40 4.84 1.61 10.73
C TRP A 40 5.91 1.80 9.64
N LYS A 41 5.48 2.14 8.41
CA LYS A 41 6.37 2.33 7.25
C LYS A 41 7.08 3.67 7.23
N PHE A 42 6.40 4.75 7.63
CA PHE A 42 6.90 6.12 7.65
C PHE A 42 6.83 6.67 9.08
N PRO A 43 7.80 6.35 9.95
CA PRO A 43 7.74 6.68 11.38
C PRO A 43 7.65 8.19 11.69
N ASP A 44 8.03 9.03 10.72
CA ASP A 44 7.94 10.49 10.76
C ASP A 44 6.52 11.01 10.45
N LYS A 45 5.61 10.16 9.98
CA LYS A 45 4.24 10.50 9.59
C LYS A 45 3.23 9.77 10.48
N LEU A 46 2.03 10.34 10.56
CA LEU A 46 0.88 9.62 11.12
C LEU A 46 0.27 8.72 10.05
N SER A 47 -0.07 7.48 10.43
CA SER A 47 -0.70 6.49 9.52
C SER A 47 -1.96 7.07 8.85
N CYS A 48 -2.80 7.78 9.61
CA CYS A 48 -4.01 8.42 9.11
C CYS A 48 -3.79 9.62 8.17
N HIS A 49 -2.54 10.10 8.00
CA HIS A 49 -2.20 11.22 7.11
C HIS A 49 -1.46 10.78 5.84
N LEU A 50 -1.24 9.48 5.65
CA LEU A 50 -0.63 9.00 4.41
C LEU A 50 -1.58 9.27 3.23
N ASP A 51 -1.05 9.89 2.18
CA ASP A 51 -1.73 10.04 0.91
C ASP A 51 -1.64 8.72 0.14
N MET A 52 -2.65 7.86 0.33
CA MET A 52 -2.67 6.55 -0.30
C MET A 52 -2.75 6.64 -1.83
N VAL A 53 -3.35 7.69 -2.39
CA VAL A 53 -3.43 7.83 -3.85
C VAL A 53 -2.05 8.10 -4.42
N ALA A 54 -1.31 9.05 -3.82
CA ALA A 54 0.06 9.35 -4.24
C ALA A 54 1.00 8.14 -4.04
N LEU A 55 0.87 7.40 -2.93
CA LEU A 55 1.70 6.23 -2.67
C LEU A 55 1.42 5.07 -3.64
N LEU A 56 0.15 4.83 -4.00
CA LEU A 56 -0.19 3.78 -4.96
C LEU A 56 0.31 4.09 -6.38
N ASP A 57 0.31 5.37 -6.77
CA ASP A 57 0.88 5.86 -8.04
C ASP A 57 2.42 5.78 -8.05
N GLU A 58 3.07 6.16 -6.94
CA GLU A 58 4.54 6.11 -6.79
C GLU A 58 5.09 4.68 -6.91
N TYR A 59 4.35 3.70 -6.38
CA TYR A 59 4.75 2.29 -6.36
C TYR A 59 4.01 1.44 -7.40
N ASP A 60 3.59 2.04 -8.51
CA ASP A 60 2.99 1.31 -9.63
C ASP A 60 4.01 0.43 -10.38
N PHE A 61 3.51 -0.50 -11.19
CA PHE A 61 4.35 -1.36 -12.01
C PHE A 61 5.03 -0.57 -13.13
N VAL A 62 6.34 -0.74 -13.27
CA VAL A 62 7.15 -0.13 -14.33
C VAL A 62 7.68 -1.21 -15.26
N ASP A 63 7.28 -1.18 -16.53
CA ASP A 63 7.74 -2.15 -17.52
C ASP A 63 9.27 -2.07 -17.71
N GLY A 64 9.92 -3.23 -17.77
CA GLY A 64 11.37 -3.34 -17.93
C GLY A 64 12.23 -3.03 -16.69
N ASP A 65 11.66 -2.61 -15.56
CA ASP A 65 12.42 -2.30 -14.33
C ASP A 65 12.10 -3.25 -13.16
N GLY A 66 12.70 -4.44 -13.19
CA GLY A 66 12.48 -5.46 -12.16
C GLY A 66 12.93 -5.06 -10.75
N ALA A 67 13.95 -4.19 -10.61
CA ALA A 67 14.46 -3.79 -9.30
C ALA A 67 13.49 -2.82 -8.61
N SER A 68 13.00 -1.82 -9.36
CA SER A 68 11.96 -0.91 -8.88
C SER A 68 10.66 -1.66 -8.57
N ASN A 69 10.24 -2.58 -9.45
CA ASN A 69 9.05 -3.42 -9.19
C ASN A 69 9.19 -4.29 -7.94
N GLN A 70 10.37 -4.85 -7.68
CA GLN A 70 10.61 -5.59 -6.44
C GLN A 70 10.50 -4.66 -5.22
N HIS A 71 11.04 -3.44 -5.31
CA HIS A 71 10.91 -2.44 -4.26
C HIS A 71 9.44 -2.06 -4.01
N SER A 72 8.69 -1.73 -5.07
CA SER A 72 7.26 -1.44 -5.03
C SER A 72 6.48 -2.54 -4.33
N ARG A 73 6.74 -3.81 -4.66
CA ARG A 73 6.09 -4.95 -4.00
C ARG A 73 6.32 -4.98 -2.49
N VAL A 74 7.55 -4.74 -2.04
CA VAL A 74 7.87 -4.71 -0.61
C VAL A 74 7.15 -3.55 0.08
N VAL A 75 7.18 -2.36 -0.52
CA VAL A 75 6.54 -1.18 0.07
C VAL A 75 5.02 -1.35 0.14
N LEU A 76 4.37 -1.85 -0.90
CA LEU A 76 2.93 -2.12 -0.90
C LEU A 76 2.55 -3.16 0.17
N LEU A 77 3.36 -4.21 0.38
CA LEU A 77 3.17 -5.16 1.47
C LEU A 77 3.31 -4.52 2.85
N GLU A 78 4.30 -3.64 3.04
CA GLU A 78 4.47 -2.92 4.30
C GLU A 78 3.32 -1.95 4.57
N LEU A 79 2.75 -1.33 3.52
CA LEU A 79 1.55 -0.50 3.65
C LEU A 79 0.33 -1.30 4.11
N VAL A 80 0.20 -2.57 3.74
CA VAL A 80 -0.89 -3.44 4.23
C VAL A 80 -0.79 -3.63 5.75
N ILE A 81 0.43 -3.75 6.28
CA ILE A 81 0.68 -3.87 7.73
C ILE A 81 0.43 -2.52 8.44
N ASP A 82 0.60 -1.42 7.73
CA ASP A 82 0.48 -0.06 8.26
C ASP A 82 -0.98 0.41 8.47
N ARG A 83 -1.94 -0.19 7.74
CA ARG A 83 -3.38 0.14 7.82
C ARG A 83 -4.06 -0.61 8.96
#